data_AF-A0A090EFA7-F1
#
_entry.id   AF-A0A090EFA7-F1
#
_cell.length_a   1.000
_cell.length_b   1.000
_cell.length_c   1.000
_cell.angle_alpha   90.00
_cell.angle_beta   90.00
_cell.angle_gamma   90.00
#
_symmetry.space_group_name_H-M   'P 1'
#
loop_
_entity.id
_entity.type
_entity.pdbx_description
1 polymer ?
#
loop_
_entity_poly.entity_id
_entity_poly.type
_entity_poly.pdbx_seq_one_letter_code
_entity_poly.pdbx_strand_id
1 'polypeptide(L)'
;MDPVIAFFWGFWSFAKSRVGLPIVVAGAIIFYYEGVPLGPIRNIPWVGPALSGLVDGRVDREYAAGQKTEEAIWQEKMRFAAMARDADLKKQQANVDAAAQKFADSVAEDKRTATLRIADLEERIRQQKEEDDAPKPAGDVSGTCKPGRGIAARLSIGIDNAGR
;
A
#
# COMPACT_ATOMS: atom_id res chain seq x y z
N MET A 1 46.75 37.12 49.90
CA MET A 1 46.58 37.03 48.44
C MET A 1 45.59 35.91 48.19
N ASP A 2 44.52 36.17 47.44
CA ASP A 2 43.53 35.14 47.16
C ASP A 2 44.15 34.01 46.32
N PRO A 3 43.97 32.74 46.71
CA PRO A 3 44.54 31.60 46.00
C PRO A 3 44.07 31.52 44.54
N VAL A 4 42.87 32.04 44.27
CA VAL A 4 42.31 32.14 42.91
C VAL A 4 43.14 33.09 42.04
N ILE A 5 43.50 34.26 42.56
CA ILE A 5 44.25 35.28 41.80
C ILE A 5 45.68 34.80 41.52
N ALA A 6 46.30 34.12 42.49
CA ALA A 6 47.64 33.55 42.33
C ALA A 6 47.69 32.46 41.24
N PHE A 7 46.66 31.62 41.16
CA PHE A 7 46.53 30.61 40.12
C PHE A 7 46.42 31.23 38.71
N PHE A 8 45.54 32.22 38.54
CA PHE A 8 45.39 32.90 37.25
C PHE A 8 46.68 33.56 36.77
N TRP A 9 47.45 34.17 37.67
CA TRP A 9 48.74 34.76 37.35
C TRP A 9 49.79 33.73 36.95
N GLY A 10 49.85 32.59 37.65
CA GLY A 10 50.74 31.47 37.32
C GLY A 10 50.41 30.86 35.95
N PHE A 11 49.13 30.60 35.69
CA PHE A 11 48.67 30.08 34.41
C PHE A 11 48.96 31.05 33.25
N TRP A 12 48.71 32.34 33.44
CA TRP A 12 49.00 33.37 32.42
C TRP A 12 50.49 33.47 32.07
N SER A 13 51.35 33.31 33.08
CA SER A 13 52.80 33.29 32.89
C SER A 13 53.26 32.02 32.16
N PHE A 14 52.68 30.86 32.49
CA PHE A 14 52.93 29.61 31.79
C PHE A 14 52.47 29.67 30.33
N ALA A 15 51.25 30.16 30.06
CA ALA A 15 50.67 30.26 28.73
C ALA A 15 51.48 31.16 27.78
N LYS A 16 52.27 32.11 28.31
CA LYS A 16 53.18 32.96 27.52
C LYS A 16 54.62 32.45 27.45
N SER A 17 54.93 31.35 28.13
CA SER A 17 56.27 30.75 28.11
C SER A 17 56.53 30.02 26.78
N ARG A 18 57.81 29.80 26.45
CA ARG A 18 58.21 29.06 25.23
C ARG A 18 57.72 27.62 25.18
N VAL A 19 57.39 27.02 26.33
CA VAL A 19 56.89 25.65 26.43
C VAL A 19 55.36 25.63 26.59
N GLY A 20 54.79 26.53 27.37
CA GLY A 20 53.35 26.57 27.60
C GLY A 20 52.54 27.13 26.43
N LEU A 21 53.06 28.13 25.71
CA LEU A 21 52.40 28.68 24.52
C LEU A 21 52.10 27.61 23.44
N PRO A 22 53.07 26.79 22.98
CA PRO A 22 52.78 25.77 21.98
C PRO A 22 51.81 24.70 22.49
N ILE A 23 51.83 24.37 23.79
CA ILE A 23 50.89 23.42 24.39
C ILE A 23 49.46 23.99 24.40
N VAL A 24 49.29 25.25 24.78
CA VAL A 24 47.98 25.92 24.78
C VAL A 24 47.45 26.07 23.36
N VAL A 25 48.31 26.43 22.39
CA VAL A 25 47.93 26.54 20.98
C VAL A 25 47.56 25.19 20.40
N ALA A 26 48.35 24.14 20.65
CA ALA A 26 48.03 22.78 20.20
C ALA A 26 46.71 22.28 20.82
N GLY A 27 46.53 22.49 22.13
CA GLY A 27 45.27 22.18 22.81
C GLY A 27 44.07 22.93 22.24
N ALA A 28 44.23 24.21 21.89
CA ALA A 28 43.18 25.01 21.27
C ALA A 28 42.85 24.55 19.85
N ILE A 29 43.85 24.16 19.06
CA ILE A 29 43.65 23.61 17.70
C ILE A 29 42.90 22.27 17.79
N ILE A 30 43.32 21.36 18.67
CA ILE A 30 42.64 20.08 18.89
C ILE A 30 41.20 20.31 19.34
N PHE A 31 41.00 21.18 20.34
CA PHE A 31 39.66 21.54 20.83
C PHE A 31 38.77 22.09 19.71
N TYR A 32 39.32 22.93 18.83
CA TYR A 32 38.55 23.56 17.75
C TYR A 32 38.19 22.58 16.61
N TYR A 33 39.10 21.67 16.26
CA TYR A 33 38.92 20.75 15.13
C TYR A 33 38.29 19.42 15.53
N GLU A 34 38.77 18.79 16.59
CA GLU A 34 38.33 17.46 17.06
C GLU A 34 37.32 17.56 18.21
N GLY A 35 37.29 18.68 18.91
CA GLY A 35 36.47 18.86 20.11
C GLY A 35 37.22 18.64 21.41
N VAL A 36 36.54 18.74 22.55
CA VAL A 36 37.14 18.32 23.82
C VAL A 36 37.36 16.80 23.77
N PRO A 37 38.54 16.28 24.16
CA PRO A 37 38.73 14.85 24.40
C PRO A 37 38.00 14.45 25.69
N LEU A 38 36.67 14.58 25.70
CA LEU A 38 35.80 13.93 26.67
C LEU A 38 35.80 12.47 26.24
N GLY A 39 36.58 11.64 26.92
CA GLY A 39 36.53 10.18 26.75
C GLY A 39 35.14 9.61 27.14
N PRO A 40 35.03 8.66 28.08
CA PRO A 40 33.79 7.92 28.35
C PRO A 40 32.56 8.76 28.79
N ILE A 41 32.71 10.07 28.97
CA ILE A 41 31.66 11.04 29.32
C ILE A 41 30.71 11.32 28.14
N ARG A 42 31.14 11.12 26.88
CA ARG A 42 30.28 11.31 25.68
C ARG A 42 29.08 10.36 25.64
N ASN A 43 29.14 9.23 26.34
CA ASN A 43 28.12 8.17 26.32
C ASN A 43 27.02 8.34 27.39
N ILE A 44 27.00 9.45 28.14
CA ILE A 44 25.97 9.69 29.16
C ILE A 44 24.71 10.25 28.46
N PRO A 45 23.57 9.52 28.46
CA PRO A 45 22.38 9.81 27.64
C PRO A 45 21.78 11.21 27.83
N TRP A 46 22.03 11.83 28.98
CA TRP A 46 21.43 13.11 29.36
C TRP A 46 22.37 14.31 29.25
N VAL A 47 23.68 14.05 29.22
CA VAL A 47 24.72 15.10 29.20
C VAL A 47 25.30 15.27 27.80
N GLY A 48 25.29 14.19 27.00
CA GLY A 48 25.75 14.19 25.61
C GLY A 48 25.09 15.24 24.72
N PRO A 49 23.75 15.36 24.66
CA PRO A 49 23.08 16.30 23.75
C PRO A 49 23.25 17.78 24.10
N ALA A 50 23.45 18.10 25.39
CA ALA A 50 23.62 19.47 25.86
C ALA A 50 25.06 19.98 25.71
N LEU A 51 26.04 19.07 25.81
CA LEU A 51 27.46 19.38 25.62
C LEU A 51 27.94 19.19 24.19
N SER A 52 27.27 18.38 23.36
CA SER A 52 27.65 18.15 21.95
C SER A 52 27.75 19.46 21.15
N GLY A 53 26.85 20.43 21.38
CA GLY A 53 26.95 21.74 20.73
C GLY A 53 28.19 22.57 21.11
N LEU A 54 28.78 22.32 22.29
CA LEU A 54 29.97 23.02 22.81
C LEU A 54 31.26 22.21 22.62
N VAL A 55 31.14 20.88 22.54
CA VAL A 55 32.23 19.90 22.54
C VAL A 55 32.48 19.33 21.15
N ASP A 56 31.49 19.28 20.26
CA ASP A 56 31.68 18.77 18.90
C ASP A 56 32.44 19.82 18.06
N GLY A 57 33.58 19.38 17.53
CA GLY A 57 34.38 20.14 16.57
C GLY A 57 33.61 20.44 15.27
N ARG A 58 34.21 21.23 14.37
CA ARG A 58 33.60 21.54 13.06
C ARG A 58 33.27 20.28 12.26
N VAL A 59 34.17 19.29 12.31
CA VAL A 59 34.07 18.04 11.55
C VAL A 59 32.86 17.21 11.98
N ASP A 60 32.61 17.08 13.28
CA ASP A 60 31.46 16.33 13.82
C ASP A 60 30.12 17.01 13.46
N ARG A 61 30.09 18.34 13.38
CA ARG A 61 28.91 19.09 12.93
C ARG A 61 28.62 18.92 11.45
N GLU A 62 29.65 18.85 10.61
CA GLU A 62 29.51 18.59 9.18
C GLU A 62 28.98 17.17 8.92
N TYR A 63 29.45 16.16 9.66
CA TYR A 63 28.90 14.80 9.59
C TYR A 63 27.43 14.73 10.02
N ALA A 64 27.07 15.39 11.13
CA ALA A 64 25.68 15.44 11.58
C ALA A 64 24.76 16.16 10.58
N ALA A 65 25.26 17.21 9.91
CA ALA A 65 24.53 17.88 8.84
C ALA A 65 24.34 16.96 7.62
N GLY A 66 25.38 16.20 7.24
CA GLY A 66 25.32 15.21 6.17
C GLY A 66 24.25 14.13 6.43
N GLN A 67 24.25 13.53 7.62
CA GLN A 67 23.24 12.52 7.98
C GLN A 67 21.80 13.05 7.89
N LYS A 68 21.55 14.28 8.38
CA LYS A 68 20.22 14.91 8.27
C LYS A 68 19.79 15.14 6.82
N THR A 69 20.73 15.49 5.93
CA THR A 69 20.42 15.67 4.50
C THR A 69 20.09 14.34 3.82
N GLU A 70 20.81 13.27 4.14
CA GLU A 70 20.53 11.93 3.60
C GLU A 70 19.17 11.39 4.07
N GLU A 71 18.85 11.58 5.35
CA GLU A 71 17.54 11.23 5.92
C GLU A 71 16.40 11.97 5.21
N ALA A 72 16.56 13.27 4.96
CA ALA A 72 15.57 14.07 4.24
C ALA A 72 15.33 13.54 2.81
N ILE A 73 16.41 13.26 2.07
CA ILE A 73 16.33 12.68 0.71
C ILE A 73 15.64 11.31 0.75
N TRP A 74 15.94 10.49 1.75
CA TRP A 74 15.31 9.18 1.92
C TRP A 74 13.80 9.31 2.17
N GLN A 75 13.39 10.23 3.04
CA GLN A 75 11.98 10.50 3.31
C GLN A 75 11.25 11.00 2.06
N GLU A 76 11.87 11.89 1.27
CA GLU A 76 11.30 12.35 0.00
C GLU A 76 11.10 11.20 -0.98
N LYS A 77 12.10 10.33 -1.15
CA LYS A 77 11.98 9.12 -1.98
C LYS A 77 10.82 8.22 -1.53
N MET A 78 10.69 8.02 -0.22
CA MET A 78 9.58 7.24 0.34
C MET A 78 8.21 7.88 0.05
N ARG A 79 8.09 9.21 0.15
CA ARG A 79 6.87 9.93 -0.22
C ARG A 79 6.52 9.76 -1.70
N PHE A 80 7.50 9.87 -2.60
CA PHE A 80 7.28 9.64 -4.02
C PHE A 80 6.89 8.19 -4.32
N ALA A 81 7.53 7.22 -3.68
CA ALA A 81 7.18 5.82 -3.83
C ALA A 81 5.74 5.53 -3.36
N ALA A 82 5.30 6.13 -2.24
CA ALA A 82 3.93 6.03 -1.77
C ALA A 82 2.92 6.63 -2.77
N MET A 83 3.19 7.84 -3.28
CA MET A 83 2.33 8.46 -4.29
C MET A 83 2.23 7.64 -5.59
N ALA A 84 3.32 7.01 -6.02
CA ALA A 84 3.31 6.12 -7.18
C ALA A 84 2.44 4.87 -6.95
N ARG A 85 2.54 4.27 -5.76
CA ARG A 85 1.70 3.12 -5.37
C ARG A 85 0.22 3.50 -5.36
N ASP A 86 -0.13 4.66 -4.80
CA ASP A 86 -1.52 5.13 -4.78
C ASP A 86 -2.06 5.38 -6.18
N ALA A 87 -1.23 5.92 -7.09
CA ALA A 87 -1.61 6.11 -8.49
C ALA A 87 -1.87 4.78 -9.20
N ASP A 88 -1.04 3.77 -8.95
CA ASP A 88 -1.21 2.44 -9.53
C ASP A 88 -2.44 1.73 -8.97
N LEU A 89 -2.71 1.84 -7.67
CA LEU A 89 -3.93 1.31 -7.06
C LEU A 89 -5.19 1.97 -7.65
N LYS A 90 -5.18 3.28 -7.88
CA LYS A 90 -6.29 3.97 -8.56
C LYS A 90 -6.52 3.47 -9.99
N LYS A 91 -5.45 3.22 -10.75
CA LYS A 91 -5.58 2.63 -12.10
C LYS A 91 -6.15 1.22 -12.04
N GLN A 92 -5.69 0.40 -11.11
CA GLN A 92 -6.22 -0.95 -10.90
C GLN A 92 -7.70 -0.90 -10.52
N GLN A 93 -8.08 0.01 -9.61
CA GLN A 93 -9.47 0.20 -9.22
C GLN A 93 -10.33 0.62 -10.42
N ALA A 94 -9.88 1.56 -11.25
CA ALA A 94 -10.61 1.96 -12.45
C ALA A 94 -10.81 0.79 -13.44
N ASN A 95 -9.83 -0.11 -13.57
CA ASN A 95 -9.97 -1.30 -14.39
C ASN A 95 -10.96 -2.31 -13.79
N VAL A 96 -10.95 -2.48 -12.47
CA VAL A 96 -11.92 -3.33 -11.76
C VAL A 96 -13.33 -2.77 -11.91
N ASP A 97 -13.51 -1.47 -11.74
CA ASP A 97 -14.81 -0.80 -11.87
C ASP A 97 -15.33 -0.93 -13.32
N ALA A 98 -14.47 -0.75 -14.32
CA ALA A 98 -14.83 -0.95 -15.72
C ALA A 98 -15.19 -2.41 -16.03
N ALA A 99 -14.48 -3.38 -15.46
CA ALA A 99 -14.81 -4.79 -15.61
C ALA A 99 -16.13 -5.14 -14.91
N ALA A 100 -16.38 -4.58 -13.73
CA ALA A 100 -17.63 -4.76 -12.99
C ALA A 100 -18.83 -4.19 -13.76
N GLN A 101 -18.67 -3.03 -14.40
CA GLN A 101 -19.70 -2.45 -15.28
C GLN A 101 -20.01 -3.37 -16.46
N LYS A 102 -18.99 -3.85 -17.18
CA LYS A 102 -19.18 -4.78 -18.30
C LYS A 102 -19.93 -6.05 -17.88
N PHE A 103 -19.61 -6.59 -16.70
CA PHE A 103 -20.32 -7.75 -16.17
C PHE A 103 -21.77 -7.44 -15.79
N ALA A 104 -22.03 -6.28 -15.18
CA ALA A 104 -23.38 -5.85 -14.86
C ALA A 104 -24.22 -5.67 -16.13
N ASP A 105 -23.65 -5.09 -17.19
CA ASP A 105 -24.29 -4.93 -18.49
C ASP A 105 -24.61 -6.27 -19.13
N SER A 106 -23.66 -7.22 -19.14
CA SER A 106 -23.91 -8.56 -19.70
C SER A 106 -25.01 -9.30 -18.94
N VAL A 107 -25.03 -9.21 -17.61
CA VAL A 107 -26.09 -9.82 -16.79
C VAL A 107 -27.45 -9.17 -17.06
N ALA A 108 -27.49 -7.84 -17.27
CA ALA A 108 -28.71 -7.14 -17.62
C ALA A 108 -29.25 -7.57 -18.99
N GLU A 109 -28.38 -7.73 -19.98
CA GLU A 109 -28.72 -8.25 -21.31
C GLU A 109 -29.23 -9.69 -21.24
N ASP A 110 -28.54 -10.57 -20.50
CA ASP A 110 -28.96 -11.97 -20.32
C ASP A 110 -30.34 -12.06 -19.68
N LYS A 111 -30.59 -11.25 -18.63
CA LYS A 111 -31.92 -11.17 -17.99
C LYS A 111 -33.00 -10.73 -18.96
N ARG A 112 -32.75 -9.69 -19.77
CA ARG A 112 -33.70 -9.21 -20.79
C ARG A 112 -33.99 -10.32 -21.80
N THR A 113 -32.96 -11.00 -22.27
CA THR A 113 -33.09 -12.09 -23.24
C THR A 113 -33.87 -13.27 -22.65
N ALA A 114 -33.61 -13.61 -21.38
CA ALA A 114 -34.35 -14.64 -20.66
C ALA A 114 -35.82 -14.26 -20.49
N THR A 115 -36.15 -13.01 -20.13
CA THR A 115 -37.55 -12.57 -20.02
C THR A 115 -38.30 -12.66 -21.34
N LEU A 116 -37.66 -12.31 -22.46
CA LEU A 116 -38.26 -12.45 -23.79
C LEU A 116 -38.48 -13.91 -24.16
N ARG A 117 -37.52 -14.80 -23.85
CA ARG A 117 -37.66 -16.25 -24.07
C ARG A 117 -38.78 -16.84 -23.23
N ILE A 118 -38.93 -16.42 -21.97
CA ILE A 118 -40.02 -16.89 -21.11
C ILE A 118 -41.37 -16.46 -21.68
N ALA A 119 -41.51 -15.20 -22.12
CA ALA A 119 -42.73 -14.71 -22.75
C ALA A 119 -43.08 -15.47 -24.05
N ASP A 120 -42.10 -15.79 -24.89
CA ASP A 120 -42.31 -16.61 -26.09
C ASP A 120 -42.78 -18.04 -25.74
N LEU A 121 -42.18 -18.63 -24.69
CA LEU A 121 -42.59 -19.95 -24.21
C LEU A 121 -44.01 -19.95 -23.64
N GLU A 122 -44.39 -18.92 -22.88
CA GLU A 122 -45.75 -18.77 -22.35
C GLU A 122 -46.79 -18.65 -23.47
N GLU A 123 -46.48 -17.89 -24.52
CA GLU A 123 -47.34 -17.74 -25.69
C GLU A 123 -47.53 -19.08 -26.43
N ARG A 124 -46.45 -19.84 -26.67
CA ARG A 124 -46.52 -21.17 -27.29
C ARG A 124 -47.33 -22.16 -26.45
N ILE A 125 -47.18 -22.13 -25.12
CA ILE A 125 -47.96 -22.97 -24.21
C ILE A 125 -49.44 -22.61 -24.30
N ARG A 126 -49.79 -21.32 -24.38
CA ARG A 126 -51.18 -20.88 -24.56
C ARG A 126 -51.77 -21.40 -25.87
N GLN A 127 -51.04 -21.28 -26.98
CA GLN A 127 -51.49 -21.78 -28.28
C GLN A 127 -51.72 -23.30 -28.27
N GLN A 128 -50.80 -24.07 -27.69
CA GLN A 128 -50.98 -25.51 -27.54
C GLN A 128 -52.22 -25.86 -26.71
N LYS A 129 -52.46 -25.11 -25.63
CA LYS A 129 -53.64 -25.32 -24.80
C LYS A 129 -54.94 -25.04 -25.57
N GLU A 130 -54.98 -23.98 -26.37
CA GLU A 130 -56.14 -23.65 -27.22
C GLU A 130 -56.37 -24.72 -28.31
N GLU A 131 -55.30 -25.28 -28.88
CA GLU A 131 -55.39 -26.41 -29.83
C GLU A 131 -55.95 -27.68 -29.16
N ASP A 132 -55.52 -27.98 -27.93
CA ASP A 132 -56.00 -29.14 -27.17
C ASP A 132 -57.45 -28.98 -26.66
N ASP A 133 -57.87 -27.75 -26.32
CA ASP A 133 -59.20 -27.40 -25.83
C ASP A 133 -60.24 -27.18 -26.96
N ALA A 134 -59.83 -27.22 -28.23
CA ALA A 134 -60.74 -27.10 -29.37
C ALA A 134 -61.80 -28.22 -29.37
N PRO A 135 -63.06 -27.94 -29.79
CA PRO A 135 -64.14 -28.92 -29.76
C PRO A 135 -63.78 -30.14 -30.61
N LYS A 136 -63.52 -31.26 -29.94
CA LYS A 136 -63.19 -32.52 -30.59
C LYS A 136 -64.38 -32.97 -31.43
N PRO A 137 -64.19 -33.35 -32.70
CA PRO A 137 -65.28 -33.87 -33.53
C PRO A 137 -65.88 -35.09 -32.83
N ALA A 138 -67.22 -35.15 -32.79
CA ALA A 138 -67.97 -36.20 -32.13
C ALA A 138 -67.56 -37.57 -32.70
N GLY A 139 -66.67 -38.27 -31.97
CA GLY A 139 -66.09 -39.54 -32.41
C GLY A 139 -64.71 -39.86 -31.82
N ASP A 140 -63.95 -38.87 -31.32
CA ASP A 140 -62.63 -39.14 -30.73
C ASP A 140 -62.76 -39.51 -29.24
N VAL A 141 -62.70 -40.82 -28.97
CA VAL A 141 -62.81 -41.42 -27.64
C VAL A 141 -61.71 -40.92 -26.70
N SER A 142 -62.11 -40.37 -25.55
CA SER A 142 -61.21 -40.03 -24.45
C SER A 142 -60.47 -41.28 -23.96
N GLY A 143 -59.18 -41.41 -24.26
CA GLY A 143 -58.34 -42.46 -23.69
C GLY A 143 -57.28 -43.07 -24.61
N THR A 144 -57.22 -42.70 -25.89
CA THR A 144 -56.11 -43.13 -26.76
C THR A 144 -55.00 -42.09 -26.71
N CYS A 145 -53.92 -42.39 -25.98
CA CYS A 145 -52.63 -41.74 -26.18
C CYS A 145 -52.24 -41.94 -27.65
N LYS A 146 -52.50 -40.95 -28.52
CA LYS A 146 -51.80 -40.86 -29.80
C LYS A 146 -50.31 -40.77 -29.47
N PRO A 147 -49.42 -41.60 -30.06
CA PRO A 147 -47.99 -41.39 -29.95
C PRO A 147 -47.69 -40.12 -30.74
N GLY A 148 -47.85 -38.96 -30.10
CA GLY A 148 -47.34 -37.70 -30.58
C GLY A 148 -45.85 -37.89 -30.84
N ARG A 149 -45.39 -37.42 -32.01
CA ARG A 149 -44.01 -37.48 -32.48
C ARG A 149 -43.06 -37.47 -31.29
N GLY A 150 -42.43 -38.63 -31.07
CA GLY A 150 -41.65 -38.89 -29.88
C GLY A 150 -40.66 -37.75 -29.63
N ILE A 151 -40.59 -37.35 -28.36
CA ILE A 151 -39.42 -36.69 -27.81
C ILE A 151 -38.22 -37.49 -28.32
N ALA A 152 -37.36 -36.86 -29.12
CA ALA A 152 -36.20 -37.55 -29.65
C ALA A 152 -35.45 -38.16 -28.46
N ALA A 153 -35.21 -39.48 -28.50
CA ALA A 153 -34.51 -40.27 -27.49
C ALA A 153 -33.06 -39.82 -27.21
N ARG A 154 -32.67 -38.63 -27.68
CA ARG A 154 -31.39 -37.98 -27.48
C ARG A 154 -31.39 -36.93 -26.36
N LEU A 155 -32.55 -36.54 -25.82
CA LEU A 155 -32.60 -35.58 -24.71
C LEU A 155 -32.40 -36.21 -23.32
N SER A 156 -32.44 -37.53 -23.19
CA SER A 156 -32.31 -38.24 -21.90
C SER A 156 -30.87 -38.61 -21.52
N ILE A 157 -29.86 -38.36 -22.36
CA ILE A 157 -28.45 -38.74 -22.07
C ILE A 157 -27.71 -37.66 -21.27
N GLY A 158 -28.28 -36.47 -21.08
CA GLY A 158 -27.59 -35.34 -20.44
C GLY A 158 -27.81 -35.16 -18.93
N ILE A 159 -28.83 -35.79 -18.33
CA ILE A 159 -29.23 -35.51 -16.94
C ILE A 159 -28.58 -36.45 -15.90
N ASP A 160 -28.14 -37.64 -16.28
CA ASP A 160 -27.54 -38.60 -15.33
C ASP A 160 -26.05 -38.34 -14.99
N ASN A 161 -25.39 -37.37 -15.64
CA ASN A 161 -23.98 -37.06 -15.36
C ASN A 161 -23.75 -35.88 -14.38
N ALA A 162 -24.81 -35.29 -13.82
CA ALA A 162 -24.70 -34.17 -12.85
C ALA A 162 -24.81 -34.63 -11.38
N GLY A 163 -24.32 -35.84 -11.07
CA GLY A 163 -24.44 -36.43 -9.73
C GLY A 163 -23.39 -37.49 -9.43
N ARG A 164 -22.10 -37.13 -9.45
CA ARG A 164 -21.06 -37.77 -8.63
C ARG A 164 -19.84 -36.88 -8.47
#